data_AF-A0A359E3U6-F1
#
_entry.id   AF-A0A359E3U6-F1
#
_cell.length_a   1.000
_cell.length_b   1.000
_cell.length_c   1.000
_cell.angle_alpha   90.00
_cell.angle_beta   90.00
_cell.angle_gamma   90.00
#
_symmetry.space_group_name_H-M   'P 1'
#
loop_
_entity.id
_entity.type
_entity.pdbx_description
1 polymer ?
#
loop_
_entity_poly.entity_id
_entity_poly.type
_entity_poly.pdbx_seq_one_letter_code
_entity_poly.pdbx_strand_id
1 'polypeptide(L)' 'WTSESFIDEQIQSIREKVGDDKVLCALSGGVDSTVVATLLHKAIGDQLECVFVDNGLLR' A
#
# COMPACT_ATOMS: atom_id res chain seq x y z
N TRP A 1 -7.65 8.55 18.87
CA TRP A 1 -6.65 8.03 17.94
C TRP A 1 -6.47 6.55 18.21
N THR A 2 -7.10 5.69 17.41
CA THR A 2 -6.91 4.24 17.45
C THR A 2 -6.37 3.79 16.09
N SER A 3 -5.75 2.61 16.03
CA SER A 3 -5.26 2.09 14.75
C SER A 3 -6.40 1.89 13.75
N GLU A 4 -7.59 1.53 14.22
CA GLU A 4 -8.79 1.38 13.38
C GLU A 4 -9.24 2.72 12.81
N SER A 5 -9.39 3.76 13.64
CA SER A 5 -9.78 5.10 13.15
C SER A 5 -8.76 5.66 12.16
N PHE A 6 -7.46 5.40 12.39
CA PHE A 6 -6.40 5.80 11.47
C PHE A 6 -6.52 5.08 10.11
N ILE A 7 -6.77 3.76 10.11
CA ILE A 7 -6.91 2.99 8.87
C ILE A 7 -8.06 3.53 8.03
N ASP A 8 -9.22 3.80 8.64
CA ASP A 8 -10.40 4.29 7.94
C ASP A 8 -10.14 5.68 7.32
N GLU A 9 -9.55 6.59 8.10
CA GLU A 9 -9.16 7.94 7.64
C GLU A 9 -8.17 7.87 6.46
N GLN A 10 -7.16 6.99 6.55
CA GLN A 10 -6.18 6.84 5.48
C GLN A 10 -6.78 6.20 4.22
N ILE A 11 -7.65 5.20 4.35
CA ILE A 11 -8.32 4.59 3.20
C ILE A 11 -9.11 5.64 2.42
N GLN A 12 -9.86 6.50 3.12
CA GLN A 12 -10.60 7.57 2.49
C GLN A 12 -9.66 8.56 1.79
N SER A 13 -8.62 9.03 2.49
CA SER A 13 -7.64 9.98 1.92
C SER A 13 -6.92 9.41 0.69
N ILE A 14 -6.57 8.12 0.69
CA ILE A 14 -5.94 7.45 -0.45
C ILE A 14 -6.90 7.41 -1.65
N ARG A 15 -8.17 7.03 -1.45
CA ARG A 15 -9.16 6.99 -2.53
C ARG A 15 -9.38 8.35 -3.16
N GLU A 16 -9.51 9.39 -2.35
CA GLU A 16 -9.69 10.77 -2.82
C GLU A 16 -8.46 11.26 -3.61
N LYS A 17 -7.26 10.88 -3.17
CA LYS A 17 -6.01 11.31 -3.81
C LYS A 17 -5.70 10.56 -5.10
N VAL A 18 -5.99 9.26 -5.15
CA VAL A 18 -5.67 8.40 -6.29
C VAL A 18 -6.75 8.48 -7.38
N GLY A 19 -8.03 8.61 -7.00
CA GLY A 19 -9.12 8.60 -7.97
C GLY A 19 -9.09 7.32 -8.81
N ASP A 20 -9.03 7.47 -10.14
CA ASP A 20 -9.02 6.37 -11.10
C ASP A 20 -7.60 5.98 -11.58
N ASP A 21 -6.56 6.61 -11.02
CA ASP A 21 -5.17 6.35 -11.43
C ASP A 21 -4.66 4.99 -10.94
N LYS A 22 -3.63 4.46 -11.62
CA LYS A 22 -2.92 3.26 -11.18
C LYS A 22 -1.74 3.62 -10.28
N VAL A 23 -1.48 2.79 -9.28
CA VAL A 23 -0.41 2.98 -8.30
C VAL A 23 0.59 1.83 -8.39
N LEU A 24 1.88 2.17 -8.40
CA LEU A 24 2.98 1.20 -8.35
C LEU A 24 3.62 1.23 -6.95
N CYS A 25 3.73 0.08 -6.29
CA CYS A 25 4.38 -0.05 -4.99
C CYS A 25 5.57 -1.02 -5.08
N ALA A 26 6.76 -0.55 -4.70
CA ALA A 26 7.92 -1.41 -4.55
C ALA A 26 7.88 -2.12 -3.18
N LEU A 27 7.76 -3.44 -3.20
CA LEU A 27 7.81 -4.28 -2.00
C LEU A 27 9.27 -4.68 -1.72
N SER A 28 9.75 -4.36 -0.52
CA SER A 28 11.08 -4.77 -0.06
C SER A 28 11.07 -5.98 0.87
N GLY A 29 9.88 -6.38 1.34
CA GLY A 29 9.71 -7.37 2.42
C GLY A 29 9.87 -6.77 3.82
N GLY A 30 10.21 -5.48 3.94
CA GLY A 30 10.21 -4.76 5.21
C GLY A 30 8.79 -4.37 5.66
N VAL A 31 8.61 -4.23 6.98
CA VAL A 31 7.30 -3.95 7.60
C VAL A 31 6.61 -2.72 7.01
N ASP A 32 7.33 -1.64 6.75
CA ASP A 32 6.76 -0.40 6.22
C ASP A 32 6.15 -0.62 4.84
N SER A 33 6.92 -1.21 3.90
CA SER A 33 6.45 -1.49 2.55
C SER A 33 5.25 -2.45 2.53
N THR A 34 5.23 -3.43 3.44
CA THR A 34 4.14 -4.40 3.55
C THR A 34 2.87 -3.77 4.11
N VAL A 35 2.99 -2.92 5.13
CA VAL A 35 1.83 -2.19 5.70
C VAL A 35 1.27 -1.22 4.66
N VAL A 36 2.14 -0.47 3.95
CA VAL A 36 1.72 0.43 2.87
C VAL A 36 1.00 -0.32 1.76
N ALA A 37 1.58 -1.42 1.25
CA ALA A 37 0.94 -2.22 0.20
C ALA A 37 -0.42 -2.79 0.66
N THR A 38 -0.51 -3.24 1.92
CA THR A 38 -1.78 -3.74 2.48
C THR A 38 -2.82 -2.63 2.57
N LEU A 39 -2.44 -1.43 3.01
CA LEU A 39 -3.34 -0.29 3.13
C LEU A 39 -3.81 0.22 1.76
N LEU A 40 -2.89 0.32 0.80
CA LEU A 40 -3.20 0.66 -0.59
C LEU A 40 -4.15 -0.38 -1.21
N HIS A 41 -3.88 -1.67 -1.02
CA HIS A 41 -4.75 -2.71 -1.57
C HIS A 41 -6.18 -2.64 -0.99
N LYS A 42 -6.32 -2.36 0.31
CA LYS A 42 -7.63 -2.11 0.93
C LYS A 42 -8.34 -0.87 0.37
N ALA A 43 -7.58 0.16 0.00
CA ALA A 43 -8.14 1.41 -0.49
C ALA A 43 -8.56 1.31 -1.96
N ILE A 44 -7.69 0.79 -2.84
CA ILE A 44 -7.80 0.92 -4.30
C ILE A 44 -7.72 -0.42 -5.07
N GLY A 45 -7.61 -1.55 -4.38
CA GLY A 45 -7.73 -2.89 -4.98
C GLY A 45 -6.84 -3.10 -6.21
N ASP A 46 -7.48 -3.36 -7.35
CA ASP A 46 -6.84 -3.70 -8.64
C ASP A 46 -6.11 -2.52 -9.30
N GLN A 47 -6.22 -1.30 -8.78
CA GLN A 47 -5.41 -0.16 -9.22
C GLN A 47 -3.96 -0.25 -8.70
N LEU A 48 -3.70 -1.09 -7.69
CA LEU A 48 -2.37 -1.27 -7.11
C LEU A 48 -1.63 -2.41 -7.81
N GLU A 49 -0.47 -2.09 -8.38
CA GLU A 49 0.52 -3.05 -8.83
C GLU A 49 1.70 -3.06 -7.85
N CYS A 50 2.05 -4.24 -7.34
CA CYS A 50 3.17 -4.42 -6.42
C CYS A 50 4.34 -5.10 -7.12
N VAL A 51 5.52 -4.48 -7.08
CA VAL A 51 6.75 -5.07 -7.62
C VAL A 51 7.68 -5.44 -6.49
N PHE A 52 8.01 -6.72 -6.41
CA PHE A 52 9.04 -7.24 -5.53
C PHE A 52 10.29 -7.57 -6.36
N VAL A 53 11.45 -7.09 -5.90
CA VAL A 53 12.74 -7.37 -6.55
C VAL A 53 13.59 -8.17 -5.59
N ASP A 54 13.81 -9.44 -5.93
CA ASP A 54 14.86 -10.23 -5.32
C ASP A 54 16.21 -9.86 -5.94
N ASN A 55 17.08 -9.26 -5.13
CA ASN A 55 18.43 -8.87 -5.54
C ASN A 55 19.49 -9.96 -5.25
N GLY A 56 19.07 -11.14 -4.77
CA GLY A 56 19.94 -12.25 -4.40
C GLY A 56 20.64 -12.09 -3.04
N LEU A 57 20.30 -11.06 -2.26
CA LEU A 57 20.90 -10.74 -0.95
C LEU A 57 19.87 -10.69 0.19
N LEU A 58 18.67 -11.22 -0.05
CA LEU A 58 17.64 -11.35 0.98
C LEU A 58 18.06 -12.41 2.01
N ARG A 59 17.53 -12.30 3.23
CA ARG A 59 17.86 -13.17 4.38
C ARG A 59 17.04 -14.45 4.39
#